data_AF-A0A268TNE7-F1
#
_entry.id   AF-A0A268TNE7-F1
#
_cell.length_a   1.000
_cell.length_b   1.000
_cell.length_c   1.000
_cell.angle_alpha   90.00
_cell.angle_beta   90.00
_cell.angle_gamma   90.00
#
_symmetry.space_group_name_H-M   'P 1'
#
loop_
_entity.id
_entity.type
_entity.pdbx_description
1 polymer ?
#
loop_
_entity_poly.entity_id
_entity_poly.type
_entity_poly.pdbx_seq_one_letter_code
_entity_poly.pdbx_strand_id
1 'polypeptide(L)'
;MINVNNLIQYAVEKIAKTSASKEAKKQNQAKEWLYTQLKNQVSRCLKTSSHFEDRVYQRFTQEQEEILAGAISRSIRQTKPLETSRGDHIACAQKFIDEMSGIVVVLERIGKYGATLITSYIQGKESLLSDEELYELKQKGIIC
;
A
#
# COMPACT_ATOMS: atom_id res chain seq x y z
N MET A 1 12.06 12.08 -11.41
CA MET A 1 11.62 10.66 -11.38
C MET A 1 11.41 10.28 -9.92
N ILE A 2 10.34 9.55 -9.58
CA ILE A 2 10.09 9.16 -8.18
C ILE A 2 11.23 8.25 -7.70
N ASN A 3 11.73 8.46 -6.48
CA ASN A 3 12.61 7.50 -5.83
C ASN A 3 11.73 6.57 -4.97
N VAL A 4 11.69 5.27 -5.29
CA VAL A 4 10.78 4.35 -4.58
C VAL A 4 11.09 4.27 -3.09
N ASN A 5 12.37 4.36 -2.67
CA ASN A 5 12.71 4.37 -1.25
C ASN A 5 12.10 5.58 -0.52
N ASN A 6 12.14 6.77 -1.15
CA ASN A 6 11.52 7.97 -0.59
C ASN A 6 9.99 7.84 -0.53
N LEU A 7 9.37 7.34 -1.60
CA LEU A 7 7.94 7.06 -1.66
C LEU A 7 7.50 6.13 -0.51
N ILE A 8 8.24 5.05 -0.30
CA ILE A 8 7.96 4.08 0.77
C ILE A 8 8.15 4.73 2.14
N GLN A 9 9.21 5.52 2.34
CA GLN A 9 9.42 6.24 3.59
C GLN A 9 8.23 7.18 3.90
N TYR A 10 7.74 7.94 2.92
CA TYR A 10 6.57 8.79 3.10
C TYR A 10 5.31 7.99 3.41
N ALA A 11 5.09 6.86 2.75
CA ALA A 11 3.97 5.98 3.04
C ALA A 11 4.04 5.45 4.49
N VAL A 12 5.21 4.97 4.92
CA VAL A 12 5.49 4.49 6.30
C VAL A 12 5.16 5.58 7.32
N GLU A 13 5.64 6.81 7.11
CA GLU A 13 5.42 7.93 8.03
C GLU A 13 3.93 8.29 8.13
N LYS A 14 3.23 8.34 6.99
CA LYS A 14 1.77 8.61 6.96
C LYS A 14 0.98 7.49 7.65
N ILE A 15 1.37 6.23 7.50
CA ILE A 15 0.74 5.08 8.18
C ILE A 15 0.96 5.17 9.69
N ALA A 16 2.22 5.33 10.11
CA ALA A 16 2.60 5.39 11.52
C ALA A 16 1.94 6.56 12.24
N LYS A 17 1.99 7.77 11.66
CA LYS A 17 1.40 8.99 12.24
C LYS A 17 -0.11 8.84 12.44
N THR A 18 -0.80 8.29 11.45
CA THR A 18 -2.26 8.09 11.52
C THR A 18 -2.62 7.03 12.55
N SER A 19 -1.91 5.90 12.55
CA SER A 19 -2.15 4.79 13.47
C SER A 19 -1.84 5.19 14.92
N ALA A 20 -0.70 5.84 15.18
CA ALA A 20 -0.32 6.33 16.50
C ALA A 20 -1.34 7.34 17.04
N SER A 21 -1.84 8.25 16.19
CA SER A 21 -2.87 9.21 16.60
C SER A 21 -4.18 8.54 16.99
N LYS A 22 -4.55 7.42 16.34
CA LYS A 22 -5.74 6.64 16.69
C LYS A 22 -5.53 5.82 17.96
N GLU A 23 -4.36 5.21 18.14
CA GLU A 23 -4.05 4.35 19.29
C GLU A 23 -3.81 5.15 20.56
N ALA A 24 -3.12 6.29 20.49
CA ALA A 24 -2.92 7.19 21.62
C ALA A 24 -4.25 7.65 22.23
N LYS A 25 -5.25 7.97 21.39
CA LYS A 25 -6.60 8.32 21.82
C LYS A 25 -7.35 7.16 22.50
N LYS A 26 -7.10 5.92 22.09
CA LYS A 26 -7.77 4.73 22.62
C LYS A 26 -7.15 4.21 23.91
N GLN A 27 -5.82 4.27 24.02
CA GLN A 27 -5.06 3.64 25.09
C GLN A 27 -4.44 4.63 26.08
N ASN A 28 -4.68 5.94 25.90
CA ASN A 28 -4.10 7.02 26.70
C ASN A 28 -2.57 6.95 26.81
N GLN A 29 -1.91 6.53 25.72
CA GLN A 29 -0.46 6.36 25.64
C GLN A 29 0.22 7.55 24.95
N ALA A 30 1.52 7.72 25.22
CA ALA A 30 2.33 8.75 24.60
C ALA A 30 2.42 8.55 23.07
N LYS A 31 1.91 9.53 22.32
CA LYS A 31 1.82 9.48 20.85
C LYS A 31 3.18 9.32 20.15
N GLU A 32 4.21 9.98 20.66
CA GLU A 32 5.57 9.94 20.06
C GLU A 32 6.22 8.56 20.19
N TRP A 33 6.02 7.91 21.35
CA TRP A 33 6.47 6.55 21.56
C TRP A 33 5.75 5.57 20.61
N LEU A 34 4.42 5.65 20.54
CA LEU A 34 3.61 4.85 19.62
C LEU A 34 4.02 5.07 18.16
N TYR A 35 4.25 6.32 17.76
CA TYR A 35 4.70 6.65 16.42
C TYR A 35 6.03 5.97 16.08
N THR A 36 7.01 6.01 16.98
CA THR A 36 8.33 5.42 16.77
C THR A 36 8.25 3.90 16.64
N GLN A 37 7.49 3.25 17.51
CA GLN A 37 7.27 1.80 17.46
C GLN A 37 6.58 1.38 16.15
N LEU A 38 5.49 2.06 15.79
CA LEU A 38 4.75 1.77 14.57
C LEU A 38 5.56 2.07 13.31
N LYS A 39 6.34 3.15 13.28
CA LYS A 39 7.23 3.48 12.16
C LYS A 39 8.22 2.34 11.91
N ASN A 40 8.86 1.84 12.96
CA ASN A 40 9.80 0.72 12.86
C ASN A 40 9.11 -0.57 12.39
N GLN A 41 7.92 -0.86 12.91
CA GLN A 41 7.16 -2.05 12.50
C GLN A 41 6.75 -1.98 11.02
N VAL A 42 6.13 -0.87 10.60
CA VAL A 42 5.65 -0.70 9.22
C VAL A 42 6.84 -0.71 8.26
N SER A 43 7.95 -0.05 8.59
CA SER A 43 9.15 -0.01 7.74
C SER A 43 9.75 -1.40 7.46
N ARG A 44 9.61 -2.35 8.40
CA ARG A 44 10.12 -3.72 8.22
C ARG A 44 9.17 -4.62 7.44
N CYS A 45 7.89 -4.27 7.43
CA CYS A 45 6.82 -5.13 6.91
C CYS A 45 6.20 -4.61 5.60
N LEU A 46 6.48 -3.37 5.21
CA LEU A 46 6.08 -2.82 3.91
C LEU A 46 7.17 -3.13 2.89
N LYS A 47 6.84 -3.96 1.90
CA LYS A 47 7.75 -4.40 0.85
C LYS A 47 7.22 -3.97 -0.51
N THR A 48 8.12 -3.89 -1.47
CA THR A 48 7.82 -3.66 -2.90
C THR A 48 8.18 -4.92 -3.68
N SER A 49 7.41 -5.21 -4.71
CA SER A 49 7.85 -6.10 -5.78
C SER A 49 8.68 -5.31 -6.80
N SER A 50 9.57 -5.97 -7.53
CA SER A 50 10.27 -5.35 -8.68
C SER A 50 9.28 -4.74 -9.66
N HIS A 51 8.19 -5.45 -9.90
CA HIS A 51 7.11 -5.02 -10.76
C HIS A 51 6.48 -3.69 -10.30
N PHE A 52 6.21 -3.54 -9.00
CA PHE A 52 5.72 -2.28 -8.45
C PHE A 52 6.71 -1.12 -8.71
N GLU A 53 7.99 -1.35 -8.49
CA GLU A 53 9.04 -0.35 -8.68
C GLU A 53 9.06 0.15 -10.13
N ASP A 54 9.12 -0.77 -11.10
CA ASP A 54 9.11 -0.46 -12.53
C ASP A 54 7.89 0.39 -12.92
N ARG A 55 6.71 0.03 -12.42
CA ARG A 55 5.47 0.72 -12.75
C ARG A 55 5.36 2.08 -12.09
N VAL A 56 5.89 2.26 -10.89
CA VAL A 56 5.99 3.59 -10.28
C VAL A 56 6.83 4.51 -11.15
N TYR A 57 7.99 4.04 -11.63
CA TYR A 57 8.86 4.83 -12.51
C TYR A 57 8.20 5.24 -13.82
N GLN A 58 7.39 4.35 -14.40
CA GLN A 58 6.79 4.57 -15.71
C GLN A 58 5.48 5.38 -15.67
N ARG A 59 4.70 5.25 -14.59
CA ARG A 59 3.31 5.75 -14.55
C ARG A 59 3.12 7.01 -13.73
N PHE A 60 4.07 7.34 -12.86
CA PHE A 60 3.92 8.45 -11.92
C PHE A 60 5.04 9.48 -12.07
N THR A 61 4.66 10.75 -11.99
CA THR A 61 5.60 11.86 -11.96
C THR A 61 6.01 12.18 -10.52
N GLN A 62 7.10 12.91 -10.36
CA GLN A 62 7.60 13.30 -9.03
C GLN A 62 6.56 14.12 -8.24
N GLU A 63 5.77 14.94 -8.91
CA GLU A 63 4.68 15.73 -8.31
C GLU A 63 3.57 14.86 -7.68
N GLN A 64 3.45 13.61 -8.14
CA GLN A 64 2.45 12.66 -7.66
C GLN A 64 2.95 11.79 -6.49
N GLU A 65 4.22 11.91 -6.10
CA GLU A 65 4.84 11.08 -5.06
C GLU A 65 4.09 11.14 -3.73
N GLU A 66 3.76 12.35 -3.26
CA GLU A 66 3.04 12.49 -1.99
C GLU A 66 1.61 11.94 -2.07
N ILE A 67 0.95 12.13 -3.21
CA ILE A 67 -0.41 11.65 -3.47
C ILE A 67 -0.42 10.12 -3.46
N LEU A 68 0.53 9.49 -4.16
CA LEU A 68 0.72 8.04 -4.20
C LEU A 68 1.05 7.48 -2.81
N ALA A 69 1.95 8.12 -2.06
CA ALA A 69 2.24 7.74 -0.67
C ALA A 69 0.98 7.80 0.21
N GLY A 70 0.14 8.82 0.00
CA GLY A 70 -1.17 8.95 0.64
C GLY A 70 -2.11 7.80 0.30
N ALA A 71 -2.20 7.42 -0.98
CA ALA A 71 -3.03 6.32 -1.45
C ALA A 71 -2.57 4.97 -0.87
N ILE A 72 -1.27 4.68 -0.87
CA ILE A 72 -0.67 3.49 -0.23
C ILE A 72 -0.99 3.47 1.27
N SER A 73 -0.86 4.63 1.92
CA SER A 73 -1.15 4.75 3.35
C SER A 73 -2.62 4.44 3.68
N ARG A 74 -3.55 4.87 2.82
CA ARG A 74 -4.98 4.58 2.97
C ARG A 74 -5.30 3.13 2.63
N SER A 75 -4.75 2.58 1.55
CA SER A 75 -4.97 1.20 1.13
C SER A 75 -4.58 0.23 2.24
N ILE A 76 -3.41 0.39 2.85
CA ILE A 76 -2.96 -0.45 3.98
C ILE A 76 -3.91 -0.37 5.18
N ARG A 77 -4.44 0.81 5.51
CA ARG A 77 -5.35 0.98 6.65
C ARG A 77 -6.76 0.45 6.38
N GLN A 78 -7.18 0.38 5.13
CA GLN A 78 -8.55 0.05 4.74
C GLN A 78 -8.68 -1.39 4.20
N THR A 79 -7.58 -2.02 3.81
CA THR A 79 -7.53 -3.43 3.45
C THR A 79 -7.17 -4.29 4.66
N LYS A 80 -7.89 -5.40 4.81
CA LYS A 80 -7.64 -6.41 5.85
C LYS A 80 -6.85 -7.58 5.24
N PRO A 81 -5.96 -8.23 6.01
CA PRO A 81 -5.40 -9.52 5.63
C PRO A 81 -6.49 -10.51 5.29
N LEU A 82 -6.23 -11.32 4.27
CA LEU A 82 -7.03 -12.50 3.99
C LEU A 82 -6.50 -13.65 4.84
N GLU A 83 -7.42 -14.37 5.48
CA GLU A 83 -7.12 -15.44 6.42
C GLU A 83 -8.06 -16.63 6.14
N THR A 84 -7.56 -17.86 6.31
CA THR A 84 -8.37 -19.07 6.26
C THR A 84 -9.27 -19.14 7.49
N SER A 85 -10.25 -20.07 7.50
CA SER A 85 -11.07 -20.35 8.68
C SER A 85 -10.26 -20.80 9.91
N ARG A 86 -8.99 -21.20 9.72
CA ARG A 86 -8.05 -21.60 10.78
C ARG A 86 -7.16 -20.44 11.24
N GLY A 87 -7.28 -19.25 10.65
CA GLY A 87 -6.46 -18.08 10.94
C GLY A 87 -5.13 -18.03 10.20
N ASP A 88 -4.90 -18.94 9.24
CA ASP A 88 -3.69 -18.92 8.42
C ASP A 88 -3.77 -17.80 7.39
N HIS A 89 -2.70 -17.06 7.20
CA HIS A 89 -2.66 -15.98 6.23
C HIS A 89 -2.75 -16.53 4.78
N ILE A 90 -3.64 -15.96 3.98
CA ILE A 90 -3.76 -16.20 2.54
C ILE A 90 -3.04 -15.08 1.79
N ALA A 91 -1.89 -15.41 1.19
CA ALA A 91 -1.17 -14.52 0.30
C ALA A 91 -1.94 -14.35 -1.01
N CYS A 92 -2.84 -13.37 -1.05
CA CYS A 92 -3.65 -13.04 -2.21
C CYS A 92 -3.70 -11.52 -2.38
N ALA A 93 -3.56 -11.08 -3.63
CA ALA A 93 -3.51 -9.68 -3.97
C ALA A 93 -4.92 -9.06 -3.90
N GLN A 94 -4.98 -7.87 -3.32
CA GLN A 94 -6.18 -7.11 -3.06
C GLN A 94 -6.09 -5.78 -3.78
N LYS A 95 -7.15 -5.43 -4.50
CA LYS A 95 -7.30 -4.11 -5.12
C LYS A 95 -7.87 -3.13 -4.11
N PHE A 96 -7.28 -1.95 -4.05
CA PHE A 96 -7.84 -0.80 -3.36
C PHE A 96 -7.90 0.38 -4.31
N ILE A 97 -9.07 1.01 -4.41
CA ILE A 97 -9.25 2.25 -5.20
C ILE A 97 -9.30 3.40 -4.22
N ASP A 98 -8.32 4.30 -4.31
CA ASP A 98 -8.34 5.52 -3.53
C ASP A 98 -9.19 6.59 -4.21
N GLU A 99 -10.48 6.64 -3.88
CA GLU A 99 -11.47 7.54 -4.50
C GLU A 99 -11.04 9.01 -4.51
N MET A 100 -10.27 9.45 -3.51
CA MET A 100 -9.80 10.83 -3.41
C MET A 100 -8.73 11.19 -4.45
N SER A 101 -7.87 10.25 -4.85
CA SER A 101 -6.81 10.51 -5.83
C SER A 101 -7.03 9.82 -7.17
N GLY A 102 -8.00 8.91 -7.27
CA GLY A 102 -8.17 8.02 -8.41
C GLY A 102 -7.03 7.01 -8.58
N ILE A 103 -6.16 6.84 -7.58
CA ILE A 103 -5.06 5.87 -7.65
C ILE A 103 -5.57 4.51 -7.20
N VAL A 104 -5.35 3.51 -8.06
CA VAL A 104 -5.50 2.11 -7.71
C VAL A 104 -4.18 1.60 -7.14
N VAL A 105 -4.25 0.97 -5.96
CA VAL A 105 -3.13 0.27 -5.33
C VAL A 105 -3.49 -1.20 -5.24
N VAL A 106 -2.65 -2.06 -5.79
CA VAL A 106 -2.75 -3.51 -5.66
C VAL A 106 -1.65 -3.99 -4.74
N LEU A 107 -2.05 -4.72 -3.71
CA LEU A 107 -1.15 -5.14 -2.64
C LEU A 107 -1.57 -6.48 -2.05
N GLU A 108 -0.63 -7.20 -1.47
CA GLU A 108 -0.89 -8.39 -0.64
C GLU A 108 -0.72 -8.01 0.82
N ARG A 109 -1.76 -8.16 1.65
CA ARG A 109 -1.71 -7.78 3.07
C ARG A 109 -1.19 -8.90 3.94
N ILE A 110 -0.22 -8.63 4.81
CA ILE A 110 0.29 -9.58 5.81
C ILE A 110 0.15 -8.97 7.21
N GLY A 111 -0.71 -9.54 8.05
CA GLY A 111 -0.96 -9.04 9.40
C GLY A 111 -1.46 -7.59 9.43
N LYS A 112 -1.40 -6.94 10.61
CA LYS A 112 -2.04 -5.63 10.81
C LYS A 112 -1.45 -4.50 9.96
N TYR A 113 -0.14 -4.51 9.70
CA TYR A 113 0.57 -3.42 9.01
C TYR A 113 1.46 -3.87 7.85
N GLY A 114 1.71 -5.16 7.68
CA GLY A 114 2.55 -5.66 6.60
C GLY A 114 1.82 -5.68 5.27
N ALA A 115 2.54 -5.34 4.21
CA ALA A 115 2.01 -5.48 2.86
C ALA A 115 3.16 -5.62 1.86
N THR A 116 2.94 -6.38 0.80
CA THR A 116 3.76 -6.32 -0.40
C THR A 116 3.00 -5.52 -1.45
N LEU A 117 3.58 -4.42 -1.93
CA LEU A 117 3.02 -3.63 -3.01
C LEU A 117 3.32 -4.33 -4.33
N ILE A 118 2.27 -4.64 -5.08
CA ILE A 118 2.34 -5.42 -6.33
C ILE A 118 2.34 -4.48 -7.52
N THR A 119 1.39 -3.55 -7.60
CA THR A 119 1.36 -2.54 -8.65
C THR A 119 0.51 -1.35 -8.22
N SER A 120 0.70 -0.21 -8.88
CA SER A 120 -0.16 0.95 -8.75
C SER A 120 -0.37 1.61 -10.11
N TYR A 121 -1.55 2.20 -10.30
CA TYR A 121 -1.89 2.91 -11.52
C TYR A 121 -3.01 3.93 -11.27
N ILE A 122 -3.22 4.85 -12.20
CA ILE A 122 -4.34 5.80 -12.15
C ILE A 122 -5.55 5.14 -12.81
N GLN A 123 -6.70 5.16 -12.13
CA GLN A 123 -7.97 4.65 -12.65
C GLN A 123 -8.30 5.27 -14.01
N GLY A 124 -8.76 4.46 -14.97
CA GLY A 124 -8.98 4.91 -16.35
C GLY A 124 -7.71 4.91 -17.22
N LYS A 125 -6.55 4.55 -16.66
CA LYS A 125 -5.29 4.34 -17.39
C LYS A 125 -4.84 2.88 -17.38
N GLU A 126 -5.78 1.94 -17.30
CA GLU A 126 -5.55 0.50 -17.34
C GLU A 126 -4.88 0.06 -18.66
N SER A 127 -5.04 0.84 -19.74
CA SER A 127 -4.35 0.60 -21.02
C SER A 127 -2.83 0.75 -20.96
N LEU A 128 -2.29 1.28 -19.85
CA LEU A 128 -0.85 1.33 -19.57
C LEU A 128 -0.35 0.07 -18.84
N LEU A 129 -1.24 -0.90 -18.57
CA LEU A 129 -0.87 -2.24 -18.16
C LEU A 129 -0.41 -3.02 -19.39
N SER A 130 0.72 -3.72 -19.30
CA SER A 130 1.09 -4.72 -20.31
C SER A 130 0.05 -5.84 -20.37
N ASP A 131 -0.06 -6.53 -21.51
CA ASP A 131 -1.01 -7.64 -21.67
C ASP A 131 -0.77 -8.75 -20.63
N GLU A 132 0.48 -9.00 -20.27
CA GLU A 132 0.88 -9.96 -19.24
C GLU A 132 0.43 -9.53 -17.84
N GLU A 133 0.60 -8.25 -17.48
CA GLU A 133 0.03 -7.69 -16.24
C GLU A 133 -1.48 -7.79 -16.22
N LEU A 134 -2.13 -7.39 -17.31
CA LEU A 134 -3.58 -7.40 -17.38
C LEU A 134 -4.09 -8.83 -17.23
N TYR A 135 -3.39 -9.80 -17.83
CA TYR A 135 -3.68 -11.23 -17.70
C TYR A 135 -3.48 -11.72 -16.27
N GLU A 136 -2.35 -11.42 -15.62
CA GLU A 136 -2.11 -11.80 -14.21
C GLU A 136 -3.16 -11.19 -13.28
N LEU A 137 -3.47 -9.91 -13.45
CA LEU A 137 -4.44 -9.19 -12.62
C LEU A 137 -5.86 -9.74 -12.87
N LYS A 138 -6.19 -10.13 -14.10
CA LYS A 138 -7.45 -10.82 -14.43
C LYS A 138 -7.53 -12.22 -13.84
N GLN A 139 -6.47 -13.02 -13.97
CA GLN A 139 -6.41 -14.36 -13.37
C GLN A 139 -6.56 -14.31 -11.86
N LYS A 140 -5.97 -13.31 -11.22
CA LYS A 140 -6.07 -13.08 -9.76
C LYS A 140 -7.40 -12.42 -9.34
N GLY A 141 -8.31 -12.13 -10.29
CA GLY A 141 -9.62 -11.50 -10.03
C GLY A 141 -9.56 -10.05 -9.55
N ILE A 142 -8.43 -9.37 -9.79
CA ILE A 142 -8.14 -8.00 -9.33
C ILE A 142 -8.75 -6.97 -10.29
N ILE A 143 -8.76 -7.29 -11.58
CA ILE A 143 -9.35 -6.48 -12.64
C ILE A 143 -10.30 -7.37 -13.44
N CYS A 144 -11.48 -6.86 -13.78
CA CYS A 144 -12.46 -7.52 -14.61
C CYS A 144 -12.17 -7.25 -16.09
#